data_AF-A0A382PBI2-F1
#
_entry.id   AF-A0A382PBI2-F1
#
_cell.length_a   1.000
_cell.length_b   1.000
_cell.length_c   1.000
_cell.angle_alpha   90.00
_cell.angle_beta   90.00
_cell.angle_gamma   90.00
#
_symmetry.space_group_name_H-M   'P 1'
#
loop_
_entity.id
_entity.type
_entity.pdbx_description
1 polymer ?
#
loop_
_entity_poly.entity_id
_entity_poly.type
_entity_poly.pdbx_seq_one_letter_code
_entity_poly.pdbx_strand_id
1 'polypeptide(L)'
;MKLLVTGGLGFIGSNFILKILNEHKDFSVINVDAELFGSNKKNLESLESLPNYQYVKGNITNRNLMEDLVSQCDAVVNFAAESFVDRSISDPNPFLISNIRGTFTLLETVKTTKKRFIQISTDEVYGSLKDQSADESFRFNPSSPYAATKAAAEHLVNSYVLTYDCDCIITRCT
;
A
#
# COMPACT_ATOMS: atom_id res chain seq x y z
N MET A 1 19.18 -4.12 2.41
CA MET A 1 17.90 -4.46 1.75
C MET A 1 17.33 -3.22 1.07
N LYS A 2 16.68 -3.32 -0.09
CA LYS A 2 16.04 -2.19 -0.78
C LYS A 2 14.52 -2.36 -0.82
N LEU A 3 13.79 -1.42 -0.26
CA LEU A 3 12.32 -1.43 -0.19
C LEU A 3 11.73 -0.45 -1.20
N LEU A 4 10.69 -0.87 -1.92
CA LEU A 4 9.77 0.04 -2.59
C LEU A 4 8.60 0.31 -1.65
N VAL A 5 8.44 1.55 -1.22
CA VAL A 5 7.32 1.99 -0.38
C VAL A 5 6.40 2.86 -1.24
N THR A 6 5.14 2.45 -1.38
CA THR A 6 4.13 3.28 -2.06
C THR A 6 3.38 4.13 -1.04
N GLY A 7 2.96 5.34 -1.41
CA GLY A 7 2.17 6.20 -0.52
C GLY A 7 2.99 6.75 0.66
N GLY A 8 4.31 6.85 0.49
CA GLY A 8 5.21 7.22 1.57
C GLY A 8 5.14 8.69 1.99
N LEU A 9 4.46 9.56 1.24
CA LEU A 9 4.18 10.92 1.71
C LEU A 9 2.95 10.99 2.63
N GLY A 10 2.17 9.91 2.72
CA GLY A 10 1.03 9.80 3.64
C GLY A 10 1.46 9.65 5.11
N PHE A 11 0.48 9.65 6.01
CA PHE A 11 0.72 9.59 7.45
C PHE A 11 1.50 8.34 7.89
N ILE A 12 0.97 7.14 7.64
CA ILE A 12 1.59 5.88 8.08
C ILE A 12 2.85 5.58 7.25
N GLY A 13 2.78 5.76 5.93
CA GLY A 13 3.91 5.50 5.02
C GLY A 13 5.15 6.31 5.37
N SER A 14 4.99 7.60 5.70
CA SER A 14 6.13 8.43 6.08
C SER A 14 6.77 8.00 7.41
N ASN A 15 5.95 7.70 8.43
CA ASN A 15 6.44 7.19 9.71
C ASN A 15 7.18 5.85 9.54
N PHE A 16 6.67 4.96 8.69
CA PHE A 16 7.34 3.71 8.35
C PHE A 16 8.73 3.96 7.75
N ILE A 17 8.83 4.87 6.76
CA ILE A 17 10.10 5.21 6.10
C ILE A 17 11.09 5.81 7.10
N LEU A 18 10.65 6.79 7.91
CA LEU A 18 11.48 7.43 8.92
C LEU A 18 12.03 6.38 9.90
N LYS A 19 11.17 5.50 10.41
CA LYS A 19 11.55 4.46 11.37
C LYS A 19 12.52 3.46 10.76
N ILE A 20 12.23 2.94 9.57
CA ILE A 20 13.05 1.87 8.96
C ILE A 20 14.45 2.36 8.61
N LEU A 21 14.60 3.57 8.08
CA LEU A 21 15.91 4.15 7.76
C LEU A 21 16.67 4.64 9.01
N ASN A 22 15.94 4.92 10.09
CA ASN A 22 16.57 5.19 11.38
C ASN A 22 17.14 3.91 12.01
N GLU A 23 16.36 2.84 12.05
CA GLU A 23 16.69 1.57 12.72
C GLU A 23 17.63 0.68 11.91
N HIS A 24 17.59 0.76 10.57
CA HIS A 24 18.37 -0.08 9.67
C HIS A 24 19.19 0.75 8.68
N LYS A 25 20.47 0.97 8.99
CA LYS A 25 21.38 1.78 8.16
C LYS A 25 21.81 1.08 6.86
N ASP A 26 21.66 -0.23 6.80
CA ASP A 26 21.90 -1.08 5.63
C ASP A 26 20.67 -1.17 4.69
N PHE A 27 19.58 -0.50 5.05
CA PHE A 27 18.37 -0.44 4.23
C PHE A 27 18.38 0.81 3.36
N SER A 28 17.76 0.68 2.18
CA SER A 28 17.44 1.80 1.31
C SER A 28 15.97 1.77 0.91
N VAL A 29 15.38 2.94 0.68
CA VAL A 29 13.96 3.09 0.33
C VAL A 29 13.83 3.88 -0.96
N ILE A 30 13.11 3.30 -1.92
CA ILE A 30 12.45 4.05 -2.99
C ILE A 30 11.03 4.35 -2.50
N ASN A 31 10.68 5.62 -2.34
CA ASN A 31 9.32 6.06 -2.05
C ASN A 31 8.64 6.52 -3.34
N VAL A 32 7.52 5.90 -3.71
CA VAL A 32 6.67 6.36 -4.80
C VAL A 32 5.34 6.89 -4.28
N ASP A 33 5.01 8.13 -4.64
CA ASP A 33 3.77 8.78 -4.21
C ASP A 33 3.17 9.64 -5.32
N ALA A 34 1.85 9.66 -5.42
CA ALA A 34 1.11 10.39 -6.43
C ALA A 34 0.81 11.84 -6.01
N GLU A 35 1.16 12.23 -4.79
CA GLU A 35 0.84 13.54 -4.18
C GLU A 35 -0.67 13.80 -4.13
N LEU A 36 -1.46 12.75 -3.89
CA LEU A 36 -2.90 12.84 -3.71
C LEU A 36 -3.23 13.42 -2.33
N PHE A 37 -4.54 13.55 -2.05
CA PHE A 37 -5.00 14.04 -0.76
C PHE A 37 -4.45 13.17 0.40
N GLY A 38 -3.89 13.83 1.41
CA GLY A 38 -3.22 13.18 2.54
C GLY A 38 -1.70 13.09 2.40
N SER A 39 -1.13 13.37 1.23
CA SER A 39 0.32 13.44 1.02
C SER A 39 0.90 14.76 1.53
N ASN A 40 2.05 14.70 2.20
CA ASN A 40 2.80 15.89 2.63
C ASN A 40 4.32 15.67 2.55
N LYS A 41 5.01 16.41 1.68
CA LYS A 41 6.48 16.33 1.52
C LYS A 41 7.25 16.64 2.80
N LYS A 42 6.72 17.55 3.63
CA LYS A 42 7.30 17.91 4.93
C LYS A 42 7.51 16.71 5.85
N ASN A 43 6.74 15.64 5.66
CA ASN A 43 6.88 14.43 6.46
C ASN A 43 8.26 13.78 6.28
N LEU A 44 8.90 13.94 5.11
CA LEU A 44 10.16 13.28 4.75
C LEU A 44 11.27 14.26 4.31
N GLU A 45 11.10 15.57 4.54
CA GLU A 45 12.10 16.59 4.20
C GLU A 45 13.48 16.30 4.82
N SER A 46 13.51 15.72 6.02
CA SER A 46 14.75 15.34 6.70
C SER A 46 15.53 14.21 6.01
N LEU A 47 14.91 13.49 5.08
CA LEU A 47 15.51 12.35 4.37
C LEU A 47 16.01 12.72 2.97
N GLU A 48 15.66 13.88 2.42
CA GLU A 48 15.95 14.23 1.01
C GLU A 48 17.44 14.24 0.68
N SER A 49 18.30 14.49 1.68
CA SER A 49 19.76 14.49 1.52
C SER A 49 20.42 13.13 1.79
N LEU A 50 19.66 12.12 2.22
CA LEU A 50 20.22 10.83 2.58
C LEU A 50 20.45 9.95 1.33
N PRO A 51 21.63 9.32 1.19
CA PRO A 51 21.95 8.52 0.00
C PRO A 51 21.12 7.22 -0.09
N ASN A 52 20.48 6.80 1.00
CA ASN A 52 19.66 5.59 1.06
C ASN A 52 18.15 5.89 0.97
N TYR A 53 17.75 7.12 0.64
CA TYR A 53 16.37 7.49 0.35
C TYR A 53 16.24 8.08 -1.06
N GLN A 54 15.27 7.59 -1.82
CA GLN A 54 14.95 8.11 -3.15
C GLN A 54 13.46 8.37 -3.23
N TYR A 55 13.06 9.58 -3.62
CA TYR A 55 11.68 9.92 -3.90
C TYR A 55 11.38 9.88 -5.41
N VAL A 56 10.24 9.31 -5.77
CA VAL A 56 9.71 9.24 -7.13
C VAL A 56 8.26 9.72 -7.12
N LYS A 57 7.96 10.83 -7.81
CA LYS A 57 6.57 11.24 -8.02
C LYS A 57 5.93 10.32 -9.06
N GLY A 58 4.88 9.60 -8.69
CA GLY A 58 4.23 8.65 -9.59
C GLY A 58 3.01 7.97 -8.98
N ASN A 59 2.14 7.42 -9.84
CA ASN A 59 0.93 6.73 -9.42
C ASN A 59 1.11 5.22 -9.57
N ILE A 60 0.65 4.44 -8.59
CA ILE A 60 0.72 2.97 -8.61
C ILE A 60 -0.10 2.33 -9.74
N THR A 61 -1.00 3.08 -10.38
CA THR A 61 -1.70 2.65 -11.59
C THR A 61 -0.83 2.68 -12.85
N ASN A 62 0.31 3.37 -12.83
CA ASN A 62 1.26 3.41 -13.94
C ASN A 62 2.10 2.12 -13.97
N ARG A 63 1.69 1.18 -14.82
CA ARG A 63 2.32 -0.13 -14.98
C ARG A 63 3.82 -0.04 -15.28
N ASN A 64 4.22 0.72 -16.29
CA ASN A 64 5.63 0.78 -16.71
C ASN A 64 6.52 1.33 -15.59
N LEU A 65 6.02 2.33 -14.84
CA LEU A 65 6.74 2.85 -13.69
C LEU A 65 6.85 1.79 -12.59
N MET A 66 5.77 1.07 -12.27
CA MET A 66 5.81 0.04 -11.24
C MET A 66 6.74 -1.11 -11.63
N GLU A 67 6.72 -1.54 -12.89
CA GLU A 67 7.64 -2.58 -13.41
C GLU A 67 9.11 -2.18 -13.24
N ASP A 68 9.47 -0.93 -13.59
CA ASP A 68 10.81 -0.41 -13.38
C ASP A 68 11.19 -0.37 -11.89
N LEU A 69 10.37 0.26 -11.04
CA LEU A 69 10.70 0.44 -9.62
C LEU A 69 10.75 -0.88 -8.85
N VAL A 70 9.84 -1.82 -9.13
CA VAL A 70 9.81 -3.14 -8.48
C VAL A 70 11.03 -3.97 -8.87
N SER A 71 11.52 -3.85 -10.11
CA SER A 71 12.73 -4.56 -10.55
C SER A 71 13.98 -4.18 -9.74
N GLN A 72 13.99 -2.95 -9.20
CA GLN A 72 15.11 -2.37 -8.45
C GLN A 72 15.06 -2.61 -6.93
N CYS A 73 14.03 -3.29 -6.42
CA CYS A 73 13.82 -3.51 -4.98
C CYS A 73 13.83 -5.00 -4.61
N ASP A 74 13.95 -5.30 -3.33
CA ASP A 74 13.85 -6.65 -2.76
C ASP A 74 12.40 -6.97 -2.33
N ALA A 75 11.68 -5.95 -1.84
CA ALA A 75 10.30 -6.07 -1.40
C ALA A 75 9.51 -4.77 -1.60
N VAL A 76 8.19 -4.91 -1.73
CA VAL A 76 7.23 -3.81 -1.89
C VAL A 76 6.35 -3.72 -0.65
N VAL A 77 6.21 -2.52 -0.09
CA VAL A 77 5.27 -2.21 1.01
C VAL A 77 4.25 -1.21 0.50
N ASN A 78 3.00 -1.65 0.33
CA ASN A 78 1.96 -0.86 -0.32
C ASN A 78 1.08 -0.11 0.69
N PHE A 79 1.40 1.17 0.97
CA PHE A 79 0.51 2.06 1.73
C PHE A 79 -0.39 2.93 0.84
N ALA A 80 -0.06 3.10 -0.44
CA ALA A 80 -0.82 3.95 -1.35
C ALA A 80 -2.28 3.50 -1.47
N ALA A 81 -3.19 4.39 -1.07
CA ALA A 81 -4.63 4.21 -1.14
C ALA A 81 -5.31 5.58 -1.01
N GLU A 82 -6.53 5.70 -1.52
CA GLU A 82 -7.48 6.70 -1.02
C GLU A 82 -8.14 6.12 0.24
N SER A 83 -8.12 6.88 1.35
CA SER A 83 -8.48 6.36 2.68
C SER A 83 -9.52 7.14 3.46
N PHE A 84 -10.01 8.28 2.94
CA PHE A 84 -10.92 9.14 3.69
C PHE A 84 -12.38 8.72 3.49
N VAL A 85 -13.01 8.15 4.52
CA VAL A 85 -14.35 7.52 4.46
C VAL A 85 -15.41 8.45 3.85
N ASP A 86 -15.56 9.68 4.33
CA ASP A 86 -16.59 10.61 3.83
C ASP A 86 -16.39 10.94 2.34
N ARG A 87 -15.14 11.06 1.89
CA ARG A 87 -14.83 11.27 0.46
C ARG A 87 -15.22 10.05 -0.36
N SER A 88 -15.06 8.84 0.18
CA SER A 88 -15.47 7.63 -0.51
C SER A 88 -16.98 7.56 -0.74
N ILE A 89 -17.77 8.12 0.18
CA ILE A 89 -19.23 8.22 0.05
C ILE A 89 -19.61 9.29 -0.98
N SER A 90 -18.91 10.43 -0.97
CA SER A 90 -19.18 11.54 -1.89
C SER A 90 -18.73 11.25 -3.33
N ASP A 91 -17.57 10.62 -3.52
CA ASP A 91 -17.01 10.23 -4.82
C ASP A 91 -16.18 8.94 -4.67
N PRO A 92 -16.76 7.76 -5.00
CA PRO A 92 -16.08 6.48 -4.84
C PRO A 92 -15.07 6.17 -5.96
N ASN A 93 -15.09 6.89 -7.09
CA ASN A 93 -14.28 6.54 -8.25
C ASN A 93 -12.75 6.57 -7.98
N PRO A 94 -12.20 7.58 -7.28
CA PRO A 94 -10.79 7.57 -6.87
C PRO A 94 -10.40 6.36 -6.03
N PHE A 95 -11.32 5.83 -5.20
CA PHE A 95 -11.07 4.65 -4.37
C PHE A 95 -10.99 3.36 -5.20
N LEU A 96 -11.84 3.22 -6.23
CA LEU A 96 -11.75 2.10 -7.17
C LEU A 96 -10.42 2.13 -7.94
N ILE A 97 -10.01 3.31 -8.41
CA ILE A 97 -8.78 3.49 -9.18
C ILE A 97 -7.54 3.26 -8.30
N SER A 98 -7.47 3.91 -7.14
CA SER A 98 -6.31 3.83 -6.27
C SER A 98 -6.22 2.45 -5.61
N ASN A 99 -7.28 2.03 -4.93
CA ASN A 99 -7.21 0.89 -4.02
C ASN A 99 -7.27 -0.44 -4.79
N ILE A 100 -8.15 -0.56 -5.79
CA ILE A 100 -8.30 -1.80 -6.56
C ILE A 100 -7.33 -1.81 -7.74
N ARG A 101 -7.44 -0.84 -8.66
CA ARG A 101 -6.63 -0.84 -9.89
C ARG A 101 -5.14 -0.67 -9.57
N GLY A 102 -4.80 0.19 -8.61
CA GLY A 102 -3.42 0.36 -8.17
C GLY A 102 -2.82 -0.91 -7.57
N THR A 103 -3.53 -1.57 -6.66
CA THR A 103 -3.10 -2.87 -6.11
C THR A 103 -2.97 -3.93 -7.19
N PHE A 104 -3.92 -4.00 -8.13
CA PHE A 104 -3.84 -4.91 -9.27
C PHE A 104 -2.57 -4.68 -10.11
N THR A 105 -2.21 -3.42 -10.40
CA THR A 105 -0.98 -3.11 -11.16
C THR A 105 0.28 -3.59 -10.43
N LEU A 106 0.35 -3.41 -9.11
CA LEU A 106 1.45 -3.92 -8.30
C LEU A 106 1.49 -5.46 -8.32
N LEU A 107 0.32 -6.10 -8.17
CA LEU A 107 0.17 -7.56 -8.20
C LEU A 107 0.64 -8.17 -9.52
N GLU A 108 0.28 -7.57 -10.66
CA GLU A 108 0.78 -8.00 -11.97
C GLU A 108 2.30 -7.88 -12.10
N THR A 109 2.91 -6.91 -11.42
CA THR A 109 4.35 -6.71 -11.41
C THR A 109 5.07 -7.71 -10.49
N VAL A 110 4.55 -7.95 -9.29
CA VAL A 110 5.17 -8.91 -8.34
C VAL A 110 4.95 -10.36 -8.77
N LYS A 111 3.90 -10.65 -9.53
CA LYS A 111 3.67 -11.95 -10.16
C LYS A 111 4.84 -12.41 -11.03
N THR A 112 5.42 -11.51 -11.81
CA THR A 112 6.54 -11.82 -12.71
C THR A 112 7.89 -11.74 -12.00
N THR A 113 8.07 -10.74 -11.14
CA THR A 113 9.35 -10.48 -10.45
C THR A 113 9.57 -11.31 -9.20
N LYS A 114 8.52 -11.95 -8.67
CA LYS A 114 8.53 -12.77 -7.45
C LYS A 114 9.08 -12.06 -6.21
N LYS A 115 8.96 -10.73 -6.18
CA LYS A 115 9.31 -9.91 -5.01
C LYS A 115 8.27 -10.08 -3.92
N ARG A 116 8.70 -10.01 -2.67
CA ARG A 116 7.78 -9.99 -1.53
C ARG A 116 6.90 -8.74 -1.59
N PHE A 117 5.59 -8.93 -1.41
CA PHE A 117 4.60 -7.86 -1.45
C PHE A 117 3.83 -7.78 -0.12
N ILE A 118 3.87 -6.63 0.54
CA ILE A 118 3.13 -6.40 1.78
C ILE A 118 2.00 -5.41 1.48
N GLN A 119 0.77 -5.89 1.54
CA GLN A 119 -0.44 -5.08 1.41
C GLN A 119 -0.86 -4.54 2.78
N ILE A 120 -0.86 -3.21 2.92
CA ILE A 120 -1.39 -2.56 4.11
C ILE A 120 -2.89 -2.34 3.92
N SER A 121 -3.69 -2.85 4.85
CA SER A 121 -5.14 -2.78 4.88
C SER A 121 -5.65 -2.29 6.24
N THR A 122 -6.94 -2.46 6.52
CA THR A 122 -7.65 -1.87 7.65
C THR A 122 -8.59 -2.90 8.26
N ASP A 123 -8.90 -2.75 9.55
CA ASP A 123 -9.96 -3.47 10.24
C ASP A 123 -11.37 -3.14 9.72
N GLU A 124 -11.59 -1.97 9.10
CA GLU A 124 -12.89 -1.57 8.52
C GLU A 124 -13.42 -2.55 7.47
N VAL A 125 -12.57 -3.42 6.92
CA VAL A 125 -12.99 -4.50 6.01
C VAL A 125 -13.96 -5.49 6.66
N TYR A 126 -13.97 -5.58 7.99
CA TYR A 126 -14.90 -6.40 8.76
C TYR A 126 -16.20 -5.66 9.13
N GLY A 127 -16.29 -4.36 8.87
CA GLY A 127 -17.43 -3.53 9.25
C GLY A 127 -17.49 -3.24 10.76
N SER A 128 -18.68 -2.94 11.27
CA SER A 128 -18.90 -2.64 12.69
C SER A 128 -19.14 -3.92 13.49
N LEU A 129 -18.37 -4.10 14.56
CA LEU A 129 -18.52 -5.16 15.55
C LEU A 129 -18.96 -4.54 16.88
N LYS A 130 -19.93 -5.18 17.57
CA LYS A 130 -20.45 -4.67 18.85
C LYS A 130 -19.70 -5.25 20.05
N ASP A 131 -19.82 -6.56 20.26
CA ASP A 131 -19.36 -7.24 21.48
C ASP A 131 -18.34 -8.35 21.17
N GLN A 132 -17.60 -8.21 20.08
CA GLN A 132 -16.61 -9.21 19.65
C GLN A 132 -15.47 -8.57 18.84
N SER A 133 -14.34 -9.28 18.77
CA SER A 133 -13.21 -8.94 17.90
C SER A 133 -13.19 -9.86 16.68
N ALA A 134 -12.65 -9.37 15.57
CA ALA A 134 -12.42 -10.16 14.36
C ALA A 134 -11.03 -10.80 14.37
N ASP A 135 -10.94 -12.07 14.00
CA ASP A 135 -9.69 -12.70 13.56
C ASP A 135 -9.59 -12.67 12.02
N GLU A 136 -8.49 -13.17 11.45
CA GLU A 136 -8.24 -13.15 10.01
C GLU A 136 -9.24 -13.97 9.19
N SER A 137 -9.94 -14.92 9.83
CA SER A 137 -10.97 -15.77 9.22
C SER A 137 -12.36 -15.12 9.25
N PHE A 138 -12.51 -14.01 9.97
CA PHE A 138 -13.77 -13.31 10.11
C PHE A 138 -14.26 -12.80 8.75
N ARG A 139 -15.58 -12.87 8.54
CA ARG A 139 -16.19 -12.51 7.26
C ARG A 139 -16.04 -11.01 6.98
N PHE A 140 -15.59 -10.68 5.78
CA PHE A 140 -15.63 -9.32 5.24
C PHE A 140 -17.07 -8.77 5.23
N ASN A 141 -17.26 -7.59 5.79
CA ASN A 141 -18.55 -6.90 5.82
C ASN A 141 -18.38 -5.37 5.78
N PRO A 142 -17.71 -4.83 4.74
CA PRO A 142 -17.40 -3.40 4.67
C PRO A 142 -18.65 -2.54 4.56
N SER A 143 -18.70 -1.43 5.31
CA SER A 143 -19.86 -0.52 5.36
C SER A 143 -19.69 0.77 4.54
N SER A 144 -18.54 0.99 3.90
CA SER A 144 -18.23 2.19 3.10
C SER A 144 -17.56 1.81 1.77
N PRO A 145 -17.62 2.67 0.73
CA PRO A 145 -16.86 2.45 -0.51
C PRO A 145 -15.35 2.34 -0.26
N TYR A 146 -14.79 3.10 0.69
CA TYR A 146 -13.42 2.91 1.14
C TYR A 146 -13.14 1.48 1.60
N ALA A 147 -13.87 1.00 2.62
CA ALA A 147 -13.66 -0.33 3.17
C ALA A 147 -13.90 -1.43 2.13
N ALA A 148 -14.90 -1.25 1.26
CA ALA A 148 -15.22 -2.19 0.19
C ALA A 148 -14.08 -2.30 -0.84
N THR A 149 -13.47 -1.18 -1.23
CA THR A 149 -12.34 -1.20 -2.16
C THR A 149 -11.06 -1.74 -1.52
N LYS A 150 -10.84 -1.55 -0.21
CA LYS A 150 -9.76 -2.21 0.53
C LYS A 150 -9.96 -3.73 0.63
N ALA A 151 -11.17 -4.18 0.95
CA ALA A 151 -11.53 -5.60 0.95
C ALA A 151 -11.36 -6.24 -0.44
N ALA A 152 -11.78 -5.55 -1.50
CA ALA A 152 -11.60 -6.02 -2.88
C ALA A 152 -10.12 -6.17 -3.26
N ALA A 153 -9.27 -5.23 -2.83
CA ALA A 153 -7.83 -5.33 -3.01
C ALA A 153 -7.25 -6.57 -2.32
N GLU A 154 -7.70 -6.89 -1.10
CA GLU A 154 -7.27 -8.11 -0.40
C GLU A 154 -7.71 -9.40 -1.11
N HIS A 155 -8.93 -9.45 -1.65
CA HIS A 155 -9.36 -10.59 -2.44
C HIS A 155 -8.48 -10.80 -3.69
N LEU A 156 -8.05 -9.72 -4.34
CA LEU A 156 -7.05 -9.80 -5.42
C LEU A 156 -5.73 -10.36 -4.89
N VAL A 157 -5.19 -9.83 -3.80
CA VAL A 157 -3.92 -10.32 -3.22
C VAL A 157 -4.01 -11.83 -2.92
N ASN A 158 -5.08 -12.27 -2.26
CA ASN A 158 -5.31 -13.69 -1.96
C ASN A 158 -5.37 -14.55 -3.24
N SER A 159 -6.09 -14.09 -4.27
CA SER A 159 -6.14 -14.80 -5.55
C SER A 159 -4.76 -14.95 -6.19
N TYR A 160 -3.88 -13.96 -6.05
CA TYR A 160 -2.53 -13.98 -6.61
C TYR A 160 -1.60 -14.93 -5.85
N VAL A 161 -1.74 -15.01 -4.53
CA VAL A 161 -1.05 -16.02 -3.71
C VAL A 161 -1.45 -17.42 -4.19
N LEU A 162 -2.75 -17.71 -4.24
CA LEU A 162 -3.25 -19.06 -4.54
C LEU A 162 -3.06 -19.48 -6.00
N THR A 163 -3.20 -18.55 -6.95
CA THR A 163 -3.17 -18.87 -8.39
C THR A 163 -1.76 -18.83 -8.96
N TYR A 164 -0.95 -17.87 -8.51
CA TYR A 164 0.35 -17.59 -9.11
C TYR A 164 1.52 -17.84 -8.17
N ASP A 165 1.30 -18.29 -6.94
CA ASP A 165 2.34 -18.52 -5.94
C ASP A 165 3.18 -17.24 -5.72
N CYS A 166 2.49 -16.13 -5.46
CA CYS A 166 3.12 -14.87 -5.10
C CYS A 166 3.39 -14.82 -3.59
N ASP A 167 4.58 -14.36 -3.19
CA ASP A 167 4.93 -14.11 -1.77
C ASP A 167 4.29 -12.79 -1.30
N CYS A 168 2.99 -12.86 -0.98
CA CYS A 168 2.23 -11.71 -0.50
C CYS A 168 1.79 -11.88 0.96
N ILE A 169 1.87 -10.80 1.72
CA ILE A 169 1.39 -10.69 3.10
C ILE A 169 0.36 -9.56 3.16
N ILE A 170 -0.72 -9.75 3.89
CA ILE A 170 -1.72 -8.71 4.17
C ILE A 170 -1.66 -8.37 5.66
N THR A 171 -1.69 -7.08 5.99
CA THR A 171 -1.84 -6.61 7.37
C THR A 171 -3.12 -5.79 7.51
N ARG A 172 -3.89 -5.99 8.57
CA ARG A 172 -5.08 -5.20 8.92
C ARG A 172 -4.82 -4.52 10.27
N CYS A 173 -4.90 -3.19 10.35
CA CYS A 173 -4.71 -2.45 11.61
C CYS A 173 -5.98 -1.66 11.98
N THR A 174 -6.08 -1.32 13.28
CA THR A 174 -7.08 -0.41 13.87
C THR A 174 -6.69 1.06 13.74
#